data_AF-A0A7C7D0N6-F1
#
_entry.id   AF-A0A7C7D0N6-F1
#
_cell.length_a   1.000
_cell.length_b   1.000
_cell.length_c   1.000
_cell.angle_alpha   90.00
_cell.angle_beta   90.00
_cell.angle_gamma   90.00
#
_symmetry.space_group_name_H-M   'P 1'
#
loop_
_entity.id
_entity.type
_entity.pdbx_description
1 polymer ?
#
loop_
_entity_poly.entity_id
_entity_poly.type
_entity_poly.pdbx_seq_one_letter_code
_entity_poly.pdbx_strand_id
1 'polypeptide(L)' 'MEIVNSITGKTKLLGVIGDPLGHSISPQLHNTLSRYLGVDATYVPFHVGKGQL' A
#
# COMPACT_ATOMS: atom_id res chain seq x y z
N MET A 1 -11.98 -20.11 -11.81
CA MET A 1 -11.57 -19.03 -10.88
C MET A 1 -10.15 -19.30 -10.46
N GLU A 2 -9.23 -18.39 -10.75
CA GLU A 2 -7.81 -18.51 -10.36
C GLU A 2 -7.58 -17.68 -9.10
N ILE A 3 -6.92 -18.26 -8.10
CA ILE A 3 -6.58 -17.55 -6.87
C ILE A 3 -5.21 -16.90 -7.06
N VAL A 4 -5.17 -15.58 -7.01
CA VAL A 4 -3.93 -14.80 -7.10
C VAL A 4 -3.33 -14.66 -5.69
N ASN A 5 -2.17 -15.26 -5.44
CA ASN A 5 -1.49 -15.28 -4.13
C ASN A 5 -0.48 -14.12 -3.95
N SER A 6 -0.70 -12.98 -4.59
CA SER A 6 0.23 -11.83 -4.54
C SER A 6 0.28 -11.13 -3.18
N ILE A 7 -0.72 -11.36 -2.31
CA ILE A 7 -0.79 -10.88 -0.94
C ILE A 7 -1.16 -12.06 -0.05
N THR A 8 -0.41 -12.25 1.03
CA THR A 8 -0.63 -13.32 2.02
C THR A 8 -0.73 -12.73 3.43
N GLY A 9 -1.03 -13.56 4.43
CA GLY A 9 -0.99 -13.13 5.84
C GLY A 9 0.41 -12.73 6.35
N LYS A 10 1.47 -12.95 5.57
CA LYS A 10 2.84 -12.51 5.88
C LYS A 10 3.21 -11.18 5.24
N THR A 11 2.47 -10.77 4.21
CA THR A 11 2.76 -9.56 3.44
C THR A 11 2.62 -8.34 4.34
N LYS A 12 3.66 -7.52 4.39
CA LYS A 12 3.66 -6.31 5.22
C LYS A 12 2.77 -5.25 4.60
N LEU A 13 1.92 -4.63 5.42
CA LEU A 13 1.15 -3.47 5.02
C LEU A 13 1.95 -2.20 5.33
N LEU A 14 2.29 -1.46 4.29
CA LEU A 14 2.87 -0.13 4.37
C LEU A 14 1.83 0.89 3.93
N GLY A 15 2.00 2.15 4.35
CA GLY A 15 1.12 3.20 3.86
C GLY A 15 1.47 4.57 4.38
N VAL A 16 0.72 5.54 3.86
CA VAL A 16 0.74 6.93 4.30
C VAL A 16 -0.66 7.32 4.76
N ILE A 17 -0.73 8.15 5.79
CA ILE A 17 -1.95 8.66 6.39
C ILE A 17 -2.09 10.16 6.10
N GLY A 18 -3.31 10.63 5.83
CA GLY A 18 -3.61 12.06 5.73
C GLY A 18 -4.89 12.41 4.94
N ASP A 19 -5.04 13.68 4.64
CA ASP A 19 -6.21 14.26 3.96
C ASP A 19 -5.80 15.57 3.25
N PRO A 20 -5.86 15.68 1.90
CA PRO A 20 -6.31 14.68 0.92
C PRO A 20 -5.22 13.66 0.55
N LEU A 21 -5.60 12.43 0.16
CA LEU A 21 -4.64 11.38 -0.24
C LEU A 21 -4.91 10.64 -1.56
N GLY A 22 -6.07 10.83 -2.20
CA GLY A 22 -6.48 10.04 -3.37
C GLY A 22 -5.63 10.26 -4.64
N HIS A 23 -4.85 11.34 -4.70
CA HIS A 23 -4.02 11.70 -5.87
C HIS A 23 -2.55 11.32 -5.73
N SER A 24 -2.17 10.65 -4.63
CA SER A 24 -0.77 10.29 -4.39
C SER A 24 -0.26 9.28 -5.41
N ILE A 25 0.91 9.53 -5.99
CA ILE A 25 1.64 8.57 -6.86
C ILE A 25 2.44 7.56 -6.01
N SER A 26 2.55 7.81 -4.70
CA SER A 26 3.30 6.95 -3.77
C SER A 26 2.89 5.47 -3.81
N PRO A 27 1.60 5.08 -3.96
CA PRO A 27 1.24 3.66 -4.06
C PRO A 27 1.83 3.00 -5.31
N GLN A 28 1.81 3.67 -6.46
CA GLN A 28 2.41 3.13 -7.69
C GLN A 28 3.93 2.96 -7.51
N LEU A 29 4.61 3.97 -6.97
CA LEU A 29 6.05 3.94 -6.76
C LEU A 29 6.47 2.84 -5.78
N HIS A 30 5.91 2.82 -4.57
CA HIS A 30 6.32 1.88 -3.54
C HIS A 30 5.96 0.43 -3.87
N ASN A 31 4.80 0.18 -4.50
CA ASN A 31 4.46 -1.18 -4.94
C ASN A 31 5.37 -1.65 -6.09
N THR A 32 5.77 -0.75 -7.00
CA THR A 32 6.74 -1.08 -8.06
C THR A 32 8.11 -1.41 -7.49
N LEU A 33 8.61 -0.60 -6.56
CA LEU A 33 9.89 -0.84 -5.89
C LEU A 33 9.85 -2.13 -5.05
N SER A 34 8.76 -2.38 -4.32
CA SER A 34 8.63 -3.60 -3.51
C SER A 34 8.70 -4.85 -4.39
N ARG A 35 8.03 -4.84 -5.55
CA ARG A 35 8.12 -5.92 -6.54
C ARG A 35 9.53 -6.06 -7.12
N TYR A 36 10.15 -4.96 -7.52
CA TYR A 36 11.49 -4.97 -8.12
C TYR A 36 12.58 -5.46 -7.15
N LEU A 37 12.45 -5.10 -5.87
CA LEU A 37 13.41 -5.44 -4.81
C LEU A 37 13.09 -6.76 -4.09
N GLY A 38 12.01 -7.46 -4.45
CA GLY A 38 11.60 -8.70 -3.78
C GLY A 38 11.15 -8.49 -2.32
N VAL A 39 10.66 -7.30 -1.98
CA VAL A 39 10.12 -6.99 -0.65
C VAL A 39 8.66 -7.43 -0.59
N ASP A 40 8.33 -8.35 0.33
CA ASP A 40 6.97 -8.80 0.58
C ASP A 40 6.16 -7.74 1.35
N ALA A 41 5.79 -6.68 0.63
CA ALA A 41 5.02 -5.56 1.14
C ALA A 41 4.04 -5.00 0.09
N THR A 42 2.91 -4.48 0.59
CA THR A 42 1.95 -3.70 -0.20
C THR A 42 1.78 -2.33 0.44
N TYR A 43 1.82 -1.29 -0.39
CA TYR A 43 1.66 0.10 0.02
C TYR A 43 0.25 0.61 -0.31
N VAL A 44 -0.47 1.14 0.69
CA VAL A 44 -1.84 1.64 0.57
C VAL A 44 -1.93 3.07 1.11
N PRO A 45 -2.58 4.01 0.40
CA PRO A 45 -2.90 5.32 0.95
C PRO A 45 -4.12 5.22 1.88
N PHE A 46 -4.00 5.71 3.10
CA PHE A 46 -5.10 5.79 4.07
C PHE A 46 -5.60 7.22 4.17
N HIS A 47 -6.82 7.45 3.72
CA HIS A 47 -7.50 8.71 3.93
C HIS A 47 -7.98 8.79 5.39
N VAL A 48 -7.35 9.65 6.18
CA VAL A 48 -7.67 9.84 7.59
C VAL A 48 -7.82 11.33 7.85
N GLY A 49 -9.05 11.73 8.14
CA GLY A 49 -9.39 13.11 8.46
C GLY A 49 -8.96 13.50 9.87
N LYS A 50 -9.14 14.79 10.17
CA LYS A 50 -8.84 15.36 11.49
C LYS A 50 -9.62 14.61 12.58
N GLY A 51 -8.90 14.10 13.59
CA GLY A 51 -9.49 13.41 14.74
C GLY A 51 -9.85 11.94 14.51
N GLN A 52 -9.35 11.31 13.44
CA GLN A 52 -9.63 9.92 13.09
C GLN A 52 -8.41 8.98 13.20
N LEU A 53 -7.39 9.38 13.96
CA LEU A 53 -6.22 8.55 14.27
C LEU A 53 -6.52 7.56 15.40
#